data_AF-A0A3B9PZT3-F1
#
_entry.id   AF-A0A3B9PZT3-F1
#
_cell.length_a   1.000
_cell.length_b   1.000
_cell.length_c   1.000
_cell.angle_alpha   90.00
_cell.angle_beta   90.00
_cell.angle_gamma   90.00
#
_symmetry.space_group_name_H-M   'P 1'
#
loop_
_entity.id
_entity.type
_entity.pdbx_description
1 polymer ?
#
loop_
_entity_poly.entity_id
_entity_poly.type
_entity_poly.pdbx_seq_one_letter_code
_entity_poly.pdbx_strand_id
1 'polypeptide(L)'
;MEDKVIDIAAQLGRDLKSRTAVRDLYDKFVNNNWTDAKIDFSNVNFVTRSFMDEFYNIFVANEEMNAELINLSPEIKAMLDAVKSTQRKPEKSAKIFFRKSSDIEFRSISEANKYLETLPF
;
A
#
# COMPACT_ATOMS: atom_id res chain seq x y z
N MET A 1 -9.95 -16.40 -25.12
CA MET A 1 -10.44 -16.12 -23.75
C MET A 1 -10.99 -14.72 -23.77
N GLU A 2 -12.21 -14.49 -23.30
CA GLU A 2 -12.67 -13.12 -23.07
C GLU A 2 -11.86 -12.55 -21.92
N ASP A 3 -11.18 -11.43 -22.15
CA ASP A 3 -10.46 -10.71 -21.11
C ASP A 3 -11.48 -10.25 -20.06
N LYS A 4 -11.37 -10.78 -18.84
CA LYS A 4 -12.33 -10.43 -17.80
C LYS A 4 -12.06 -9.02 -17.29
N VAL A 5 -13.00 -8.11 -17.54
CA VAL A 5 -12.93 -6.73 -17.06
C VAL A 5 -13.71 -6.58 -15.76
N ILE A 6 -13.05 -6.10 -14.72
CA ILE A 6 -13.60 -5.85 -13.39
C ILE A 6 -13.67 -4.34 -13.15
N ASP A 7 -14.88 -3.79 -13.10
CA ASP A 7 -15.10 -2.41 -12.63
C ASP A 7 -14.88 -2.36 -11.11
N ILE A 8 -13.75 -1.79 -10.70
CA ILE A 8 -13.38 -1.71 -9.28
C ILE A 8 -14.30 -0.77 -8.50
N ALA A 9 -14.85 0.25 -9.15
CA ALA A 9 -15.77 1.18 -8.51
C ALA A 9 -17.14 0.53 -8.26
N ALA A 10 -17.57 -0.39 -9.14
CA ALA A 10 -18.76 -1.20 -8.90
C ALA A 10 -18.57 -2.18 -7.73
N GLN A 11 -17.34 -2.65 -7.50
CA GLN A 11 -17.03 -3.57 -6.39
C GLN A 11 -16.87 -2.86 -5.05
N LEU A 12 -16.19 -1.71 -5.04
CA LEU A 12 -15.69 -1.08 -3.81
C LEU A 12 -16.19 0.36 -3.58
N GLY A 13 -16.96 0.91 -4.53
CA GLY A 13 -17.38 2.31 -4.56
C GLY A 13 -16.39 3.22 -5.29
N ARG A 14 -16.80 4.47 -5.53
CA ARG A 14 -16.02 5.44 -6.33
C ARG A 14 -14.81 6.02 -5.60
N ASP A 15 -14.79 5.97 -4.27
CA ASP A 15 -13.66 6.42 -3.48
C ASP A 15 -13.01 5.25 -2.74
N LEU A 16 -11.78 4.91 -3.12
CA LEU A 16 -11.07 3.73 -2.63
C LEU A 16 -10.19 4.08 -1.42
N LYS A 17 -10.67 3.74 -0.22
CA LYS A 17 -10.05 4.18 1.06
C LYS A 17 -9.54 3.05 1.94
N SER A 18 -10.12 1.85 1.85
CA SER A 18 -9.90 0.77 2.82
C SER A 18 -8.91 -0.29 2.35
N ARG A 19 -7.91 -0.61 3.19
CA ARG A 19 -7.01 -1.75 2.95
C ARG A 19 -7.74 -3.09 3.00
N THR A 20 -8.70 -3.23 3.91
CA THR A 20 -9.49 -4.46 4.04
C THR A 20 -10.30 -4.72 2.77
N ALA A 21 -10.84 -3.68 2.15
CA ALA A 21 -11.58 -3.81 0.90
C ALA A 21 -10.72 -4.35 -0.27
N VAL A 22 -9.41 -4.10 -0.27
CA VAL A 22 -8.47 -4.69 -1.24
C VAL A 22 -8.36 -6.20 -1.02
N ARG A 23 -8.27 -6.64 0.24
CA ARG A 23 -8.20 -8.07 0.59
C ARG A 23 -9.50 -8.78 0.24
N ASP A 24 -10.64 -8.18 0.57
CA ASP A 24 -11.96 -8.72 0.19
C ASP A 24 -12.10 -8.84 -1.33
N LEU A 25 -11.54 -7.89 -2.10
CA LEU A 25 -11.48 -7.98 -3.55
C LEU A 25 -10.59 -9.13 -4.01
N TYR A 26 -9.42 -9.30 -3.41
CA TYR A 26 -8.50 -10.39 -3.74
C TYR A 26 -9.11 -11.77 -3.46
N ASP A 27 -9.78 -11.93 -2.32
CA ASP A 27 -10.48 -13.17 -1.97
C ASP A 27 -11.55 -13.50 -3.03
N LYS A 28 -12.24 -12.50 -3.59
CA LYS A 28 -13.15 -12.71 -4.72
C LYS A 28 -12.39 -13.22 -5.96
N PHE A 29 -11.22 -12.69 -6.28
CA PHE A 29 -10.45 -13.16 -7.44
C PHE A 29 -10.02 -14.61 -7.25
N VAL A 30 -9.48 -14.95 -6.09
CA VAL A 30 -9.06 -16.33 -5.75
C VAL A 30 -10.25 -17.28 -5.81
N ASN A 31 -11.36 -16.94 -5.14
CA ASN A 31 -12.56 -17.80 -5.09
C ASN A 31 -13.19 -18.04 -6.47
N ASN A 32 -12.96 -17.14 -7.43
CA ASN A 32 -13.48 -17.29 -8.79
C ASN A 32 -12.39 -17.70 -9.81
N ASN A 33 -11.17 -18.05 -9.36
CA ASN A 33 -10.01 -18.38 -10.19
C ASN A 33 -9.70 -17.32 -11.27
N TRP A 34 -9.73 -16.04 -10.90
CA TRP A 34 -9.35 -14.93 -11.79
C TRP A 34 -7.88 -14.59 -11.58
N THR A 35 -7.00 -15.30 -12.28
CA THR A 35 -5.55 -15.02 -12.28
C THR A 35 -5.15 -14.02 -13.36
N ASP A 36 -5.98 -13.85 -14.39
CA ASP A 36 -5.76 -12.94 -15.51
C ASP A 36 -7.01 -12.06 -15.69
N ALA A 37 -6.90 -10.77 -15.36
CA ALA A 37 -8.03 -9.86 -15.36
C ALA A 37 -7.59 -8.41 -15.58
N LYS A 38 -8.48 -7.65 -16.23
CA LYS A 38 -8.35 -6.20 -16.38
C LYS A 38 -9.13 -5.51 -15.29
N ILE A 39 -8.47 -4.64 -14.53
CA ILE A 39 -9.10 -3.85 -13.46
C ILE A 39 -9.34 -2.44 -14.01
N ASP A 40 -10.61 -2.07 -14.14
CA ASP A 40 -11.05 -0.81 -14.72
C ASP A 40 -11.27 0.26 -13.65
N PHE A 41 -10.55 1.37 -13.79
CA PHE A 41 -10.57 2.53 -12.89
C PHE A 41 -11.44 3.69 -13.40
N SER A 42 -12.15 3.54 -14.53
CA SER A 42 -12.91 4.64 -15.19
C SER A 42 -13.84 5.40 -14.25
N ASN A 43 -14.45 4.69 -13.30
CA ASN A 43 -15.47 5.22 -12.39
C ASN A 43 -14.92 5.59 -11.01
N VAL A 44 -13.60 5.60 -10.83
CA VAL A 44 -12.94 5.94 -9.56
C VAL A 44 -12.64 7.43 -9.51
N ASN A 45 -13.10 8.09 -8.45
CA ASN A 45 -12.90 9.52 -8.21
C ASN A 45 -11.64 9.78 -7.38
N PHE A 46 -11.35 8.91 -6.42
CA PHE A 46 -10.32 9.15 -5.43
C PHE A 46 -9.76 7.85 -4.88
N VAL A 47 -8.46 7.86 -4.58
CA VAL A 47 -7.76 6.75 -3.93
C VAL A 47 -6.89 7.27 -2.79
N THR A 48 -6.92 6.59 -1.64
CA THR A 48 -5.98 6.89 -0.55
C THR A 48 -4.63 6.22 -0.79
N ARG A 49 -3.57 6.80 -0.25
CA ARG A 49 -2.24 6.16 -0.25
C ARG A 49 -2.27 4.78 0.41
N SER A 50 -2.98 4.63 1.52
CA SER A 50 -3.09 3.34 2.22
C SER A 50 -3.77 2.26 1.39
N PHE A 51 -4.82 2.62 0.65
CA PHE A 51 -5.48 1.71 -0.29
C PHE A 51 -4.53 1.32 -1.41
N MET A 52 -3.91 2.30 -2.07
CA MET A 52 -3.05 2.06 -3.23
C MET A 52 -1.81 1.24 -2.87
N ASP A 53 -1.27 1.43 -1.66
CA ASP A 53 -0.15 0.65 -1.13
C ASP A 53 -0.48 -0.84 -1.00
N GLU A 54 -1.63 -1.15 -0.38
CA GLU A 54 -2.12 -2.53 -0.27
C GLU A 54 -2.45 -3.12 -1.64
N PHE A 55 -3.14 -2.35 -2.48
CA PHE A 55 -3.51 -2.76 -3.83
C PHE A 55 -2.28 -3.08 -4.68
N TYR A 56 -1.24 -2.24 -4.62
CA TYR A 56 0.01 -2.48 -5.31
C TYR A 56 0.64 -3.80 -4.87
N ASN A 57 0.74 -4.06 -3.58
CA ASN A 57 1.36 -5.29 -3.06
C ASN A 57 0.59 -6.55 -3.47
N ILE A 58 -0.74 -6.50 -3.46
CA ILE A 58 -1.60 -7.68 -3.72
C ILE A 58 -1.82 -7.95 -5.21
N PHE A 59 -1.96 -6.91 -6.04
CA PHE A 59 -2.38 -7.06 -7.44
C PHE A 59 -1.29 -6.70 -8.46
N VAL A 60 -0.33 -5.84 -8.11
CA VAL A 60 0.65 -5.30 -9.08
C VAL A 60 2.03 -5.91 -8.90
N ALA A 61 2.48 -6.08 -7.66
CA ALA A 61 3.77 -6.68 -7.33
C ALA A 61 3.69 -8.20 -7.11
N ASN A 62 2.48 -8.76 -7.09
CA ASN A 62 2.25 -10.18 -6.87
C ASN A 62 2.38 -10.96 -8.17
N GLU A 63 3.36 -11.87 -8.24
CA GLU A 63 3.64 -12.69 -9.42
C GLU A 63 2.53 -13.71 -9.74
N GLU A 64 1.70 -14.06 -8.76
CA GLU A 64 0.57 -14.99 -8.94
C GLU A 64 -0.65 -14.32 -9.61
N MET A 65 -0.63 -12.99 -9.73
CA MET A 65 -1.74 -12.19 -10.27
C MET A 65 -1.29 -11.43 -11.51
N ASN A 66 -1.89 -11.74 -12.66
CA ASN A 66 -1.72 -10.95 -13.87
C ASN A 66 -2.86 -9.93 -13.99
N ALA A 67 -2.77 -8.85 -13.21
CA ALA A 67 -3.76 -7.77 -13.24
C ALA A 67 -3.30 -6.62 -14.16
N GLU A 68 -3.98 -6.46 -15.31
CA GLU A 68 -3.79 -5.29 -16.16
C GLU A 68 -4.67 -4.13 -15.65
N LEU A 69 -4.06 -2.97 -15.38
CA LEU A 69 -4.81 -1.80 -14.93
C LEU A 69 -5.18 -0.93 -16.13
N ILE A 70 -6.47 -0.68 -16.32
CA ILE A 70 -6.98 0.12 -17.44
C ILE A 70 -7.73 1.36 -16.94
N ASN A 71 -7.78 2.39 -17.79
CA ASN A 71 -8.51 3.65 -17.56
C ASN A 71 -8.15 4.37 -16.24
N LEU A 72 -6.86 4.34 -15.86
CA LEU A 72 -6.35 5.14 -14.75
C LEU A 72 -6.41 6.63 -15.09
N SER A 73 -7.05 7.44 -14.24
CA SER A 73 -6.93 8.90 -14.34
C SER A 73 -5.49 9.34 -14.08
N PRO A 74 -5.08 10.54 -14.54
CA PRO A 74 -3.75 11.09 -14.24
C PRO A 74 -3.41 11.11 -12.74
N GLU A 75 -4.38 11.43 -11.89
CA GLU A 75 -4.22 11.52 -10.43
C GLU A 75 -4.04 10.14 -9.79
N ILE A 76 -4.86 9.16 -10.18
CA ILE A 76 -4.76 7.78 -9.67
C ILE A 76 -3.44 7.16 -10.13
N LYS A 77 -3.05 7.39 -11.39
CA LYS A 77 -1.75 6.96 -11.92
C LYS A 77 -0.59 7.58 -11.14
N ALA A 78 -0.65 8.87 -10.85
CA ALA A 78 0.37 9.55 -10.03
C ALA A 78 0.46 8.95 -8.62
N MET A 79 -0.67 8.59 -8.00
CA MET A 79 -0.67 7.90 -6.70
C MET A 79 -0.03 6.51 -6.79
N LEU A 80 -0.36 5.73 -7.83
CA LEU A 80 0.25 4.42 -8.08
C LEU A 80 1.76 4.52 -8.28
N ASP A 81 2.21 5.48 -9.11
CA ASP A 81 3.63 5.72 -9.36
C ASP A 81 4.36 6.16 -8.08
N ALA A 82 3.73 7.01 -7.26
CA ALA A 82 4.27 7.42 -5.97
C ALA A 82 4.44 6.22 -5.02
N VAL A 83 3.43 5.36 -4.91
CA VAL A 83 3.52 4.12 -4.12
C VAL A 83 4.62 3.22 -4.66
N LYS A 84 4.63 2.94 -5.96
CA LYS A 84 5.65 2.12 -6.63
C LYS A 84 7.07 2.65 -6.38
N SER A 85 7.26 3.97 -6.37
CA SER A 85 8.56 4.59 -6.08
C SER A 85 9.04 4.34 -4.65
N THR A 86 8.11 4.22 -3.69
CA THR A 86 8.43 3.93 -2.28
C THR A 86 8.62 2.44 -2.01
N GLN A 87 8.11 1.58 -2.89
CA GLN A 87 8.27 0.11 -2.80
C GLN A 87 9.56 -0.40 -3.46
N ARG A 88 10.26 0.45 -4.24
CA ARG A 88 11.64 0.18 -4.63
C ARG A 88 12.49 0.18 -3.35
N LYS A 89 12.87 -1.02 -2.88
CA LYS A 89 13.96 -1.18 -1.91
C LYS A 89 15.10 -0.23 -2.32
N PRO A 90 15.73 0.51 -1.40
CA PRO A 90 16.94 1.22 -1.74
C PRO A 90 17.97 0.18 -2.19
N GLU A 91 18.16 0.04 -3.50
CA GLU A 91 19.37 -0.56 -4.03
C GLU A 91 20.51 0.33 -3.57
N LYS A 92 21.22 -0.14 -2.54
CA LYS A 92 22.54 0.37 -2.10
C LYS A 92 22.60 1.81 -1.60
N SER A 93 21.61 2.28 -0.84
CA SER A 93 21.75 3.53 -0.08
C SER A 93 21.21 3.51 1.36
N ALA A 94 21.02 2.32 1.93
CA ALA A 94 21.22 2.16 3.38
C ALA A 94 22.73 2.16 3.67
N LYS A 95 23.44 3.23 3.26
CA LYS A 95 24.49 3.74 4.13
C LYS A 95 23.72 4.09 5.39
N ILE A 96 23.89 3.25 6.40
CA ILE A 96 23.41 3.54 7.73
C ILE A 96 24.13 4.83 8.11
N PHE A 97 23.52 5.98 7.81
CA PHE A 97 23.74 7.16 8.60
C PHE A 97 23.09 6.84 9.93
N PHE A 98 23.83 6.08 10.75
CA PHE A 98 23.85 6.33 12.18
C PHE A 98 24.30 7.79 12.29
N ARG A 99 23.36 8.73 12.10
CA ARG A 99 23.37 9.87 12.99
C ARG A 99 23.38 9.22 14.35
N LYS A 100 24.41 9.51 15.16
CA LYS A 100 24.39 9.25 16.60
C LYS A 100 23.17 9.98 17.18
N SER A 101 21.95 9.51 16.95
CA SER A 101 20.91 9.67 17.93
C SER A 101 21.32 8.69 19.01
N SER A 102 21.70 9.23 20.17
CA SER A 102 21.79 8.45 21.39
C SER A 102 20.37 8.05 21.74
N ASP A 103 19.83 7.05 21.04
CA ASP A 103 18.54 6.48 21.37
C ASP A 103 18.69 5.88 22.77
N ILE A 104 17.88 6.36 23.70
CA ILE A 104 17.87 5.88 25.08
C ILE A 104 16.70 4.90 25.18
N GLU A 105 17.02 3.63 25.39
CA GLU A 105 16.04 2.58 25.60
C GLU A 105 15.85 2.32 27.10
N PHE A 106 14.61 2.08 27.51
CA PHE A 106 14.25 1.75 28.89
C PHE A 106 13.56 0.39 28.92
N ARG A 107 13.87 -0.43 29.92
CA ARG A 107 13.29 -1.76 30.11
C ARG A 107 11.94 -1.71 30.82
N SER A 108 11.56 -0.56 31.37
CA SER A 108 10.27 -0.33 32.03
C SER A 108 9.88 1.14 32.04
N ILE A 109 8.58 1.41 32.24
CA ILE A 109 8.07 2.78 32.41
C ILE A 109 8.68 3.47 33.63
N SER A 110 8.91 2.73 34.72
CA SER A 110 9.53 3.28 35.93
C SER A 110 10.94 3.80 35.69
N GLU A 111 11.71 3.11 34.84
CA GLU A 111 13.07 3.51 34.47
C GLU A 111 13.05 4.78 33.60
N ALA A 112 12.11 4.87 32.66
CA ALA A 112 11.91 6.06 31.83
C ALA A 112 11.53 7.29 32.68
N ASN A 113 10.61 7.13 33.64
CA ASN A 113 10.19 8.22 34.53
C ASN A 113 11.36 8.75 35.36
N LYS A 114 12.17 7.85 35.92
CA LYS A 114 13.36 8.23 36.68
C LYS A 114 14.35 9.01 35.83
N TYR A 115 14.54 8.65 34.56
CA TYR A 115 15.38 9.42 33.66
C TYR A 115 14.83 10.84 33.41
N LEU A 116 13.52 10.97 33.17
CA LEU A 116 12.88 12.28 32.98
C LEU A 116 13.05 13.20 34.20
N GLU A 117 13.00 12.65 35.42
CA GLU A 117 13.25 13.39 36.66
C GLU A 117 14.68 13.92 36.78
N THR A 118 15.66 13.30 36.09
CA THR A 118 17.06 13.75 36.11
C THR A 118 17.38 14.87 35.11
N LEU A 119 16.44 15.21 34.23
CA LEU A 119 16.65 16.26 33.23
C LEU A 119 16.48 17.64 33.88
N PRO A 120 17.42 18.58 33.67
CA PRO A 120 17.27 19.94 34.14
C PRO A 120 16.29 20.68 33.21
N PHE A 121 15.06 20.87 33.67
CA PHE A 121 14.09 21.79 33.05
C PHE A 121 14.22 23.19 33.64
#